data_AF-A0A646I482-F1
#
_entry.id   AF-A0A646I482-F1
#
_cell.length_a   1.000
_cell.length_b   1.000
_cell.length_c   1.000
_cell.angle_alpha   90.00
_cell.angle_beta   90.00
_cell.angle_gamma   90.00
#
_symmetry.space_group_name_H-M   'P 1'
#
loop_
_entity.id
_entity.type
_entity.pdbx_description
1 polymer ?
#
loop_
_entity_poly.entity_id
_entity_poly.type
_entity_poly.pdbx_seq_one_letter_code
_entity_poly.pdbx_strand_id
1 'polypeptide(L)'
;MDSLTLSDARTMHTQLKDAEWYLGAVQIRPDIQEHWMAFLDRIPSRFRILGETLYLLYEGYNSEFEDDRDHVEYNEWKTSNIFSFVQWEDFGIRETIFDPYDNMRHFRILGEVDELVHSQFSSAVSQTLMRCSDLDPNLTQRLHAAIKAFETHETVEDLAHASLSCRRFTEKLADCLYPPRDEKVKGRKAGQAEYRNRLWAYIEENVTSNTTQGLLLANVTDLGKRIDKLDQLSNKGVHSDISPSDVSRLLLSLLVVTYDLISLRPPGGPFAYEPYETTIYSFAKRIKKQKECRSQPEEG
;
A
#
# COMPACT_ATOMS: atom_id res chain seq x y z
N MET A 1 2.53 13.41 12.28
CA MET A 1 1.08 13.20 12.43
C MET A 1 0.79 11.83 11.87
N ASP A 2 0.83 10.82 12.74
CA ASP A 2 0.43 9.48 12.35
C ASP A 2 -1.10 9.47 12.31
N SER A 3 -1.66 9.34 11.11
CA SER A 3 -3.11 9.33 10.95
C SER A 3 -3.63 8.00 11.47
N LEU A 4 -4.28 8.02 12.65
CA LEU A 4 -5.15 6.95 13.09
C LEU A 4 -6.08 6.58 11.93
N THR A 5 -6.03 5.34 11.44
CA THR A 5 -6.89 4.98 10.30
C THR A 5 -8.35 5.03 10.74
N LEU A 6 -9.26 5.21 9.78
CA LEU A 6 -10.69 5.15 10.09
C LEU A 6 -11.10 3.82 10.73
N SER A 7 -10.39 2.72 10.38
CA SER A 7 -10.58 1.42 10.99
C SER A 7 -10.18 1.44 12.46
N ASP A 8 -8.99 1.93 12.77
CA ASP A 8 -8.47 2.01 14.13
C ASP A 8 -9.33 2.92 15.01
N ALA A 9 -9.73 4.08 14.48
CA ALA A 9 -10.62 5.02 15.16
C ALA A 9 -11.96 4.38 15.53
N ARG A 10 -12.55 3.58 14.64
CA ARG A 10 -13.80 2.85 14.88
C ARG A 10 -13.63 1.74 15.91
N THR A 11 -12.53 0.99 15.82
CA THR A 11 -12.21 -0.07 16.79
C THR A 11 -12.03 0.53 18.19
N MET A 12 -11.21 1.57 18.33
CA MET A 12 -11.02 2.30 19.59
C MET A 12 -12.35 2.84 20.11
N HIS A 13 -13.15 3.48 19.25
CA HIS A 13 -14.45 4.00 19.67
C HIS A 13 -15.38 2.90 20.17
N THR A 14 -15.43 1.75 19.49
CA THR A 14 -16.28 0.64 19.90
C THR A 14 -15.88 0.08 21.26
N GLN A 15 -14.58 0.02 21.53
CA GLN A 15 -14.03 -0.52 22.79
C GLN A 15 -14.12 0.48 23.95
N LEU A 16 -13.99 1.78 23.68
CA LEU A 16 -13.82 2.81 24.72
C LEU A 16 -15.05 3.69 24.91
N LYS A 17 -16.08 3.62 24.06
CA LYS A 17 -17.29 4.48 24.13
C LYS A 17 -18.00 4.51 25.48
N ASP A 18 -17.87 3.46 26.27
CA ASP A 18 -18.53 3.33 27.58
C ASP A 18 -17.66 3.84 28.74
N ALA A 19 -16.40 4.24 28.47
CA ALA A 19 -15.51 4.82 29.46
C ALA A 19 -15.80 6.33 29.62
N GLU A 20 -16.02 6.78 30.86
CA GLU A 20 -16.36 8.19 31.17
C GLU A 20 -15.28 9.19 30.71
N TRP A 21 -14.02 8.75 30.64
CA TRP A 21 -12.87 9.56 30.23
C TRP A 21 -12.63 9.57 28.71
N TYR A 22 -13.36 8.77 27.94
CA TYR A 22 -13.14 8.68 26.50
C TYR A 22 -14.02 9.68 25.73
N LEU A 23 -13.37 10.63 25.07
CA LEU A 23 -14.03 11.69 24.30
C LEU A 23 -14.23 11.36 22.82
N GLY A 24 -13.83 10.17 22.39
CA GLY A 24 -13.80 9.78 20.98
C GLY A 24 -12.41 9.91 20.35
N ALA A 25 -12.19 9.17 19.27
CA ALA A 25 -11.02 9.28 18.43
C ALA A 25 -11.16 10.54 17.56
N VAL A 26 -10.31 11.54 17.80
CA VAL A 26 -10.34 12.84 17.09
C VAL A 26 -9.11 12.95 16.21
N GLN A 27 -9.32 13.29 14.94
CA GLN A 27 -8.23 13.68 14.05
C GLN A 27 -7.99 15.18 14.16
N ILE A 28 -6.76 15.57 14.50
CA ILE A 28 -6.34 16.97 14.51
C ILE A 28 -5.91 17.34 13.10
N ARG A 29 -6.46 18.45 12.58
CA ARG A 29 -6.15 18.99 11.27
C ARG A 29 -5.28 20.24 11.42
N PRO A 30 -4.00 20.21 10.99
CA PRO A 30 -3.08 21.34 11.13
C PRO A 30 -3.53 22.64 10.45
N ASP A 31 -4.32 22.52 9.39
CA ASP A 31 -4.79 23.63 8.57
C ASP A 31 -5.93 24.42 9.22
N ILE A 32 -6.64 23.82 10.18
CA ILE A 32 -7.76 24.42 10.90
C ILE A 32 -7.23 25.20 12.12
N GLN A 33 -7.54 26.49 12.17
CA GLN A 33 -7.03 27.39 13.22
C GLN A 33 -7.49 27.00 14.62
N GLU A 34 -8.75 26.59 14.76
CA GLU A 34 -9.35 26.18 16.01
C GLU A 34 -8.68 24.91 16.56
N HIS A 35 -8.31 23.98 15.68
CA HIS A 35 -7.61 22.75 16.06
C HIS A 35 -6.20 23.09 16.56
N TRP A 36 -5.51 24.04 15.92
CA TRP A 36 -4.21 24.49 16.39
C TRP A 36 -4.31 25.12 17.78
N MET A 37 -5.21 26.09 17.97
CA MET A 37 -5.36 26.78 19.27
C MET A 37 -5.85 25.87 20.41
N ALA A 38 -6.65 24.85 20.10
CA ALA A 38 -7.22 23.98 21.12
C ALA A 38 -6.33 22.78 21.46
N PHE A 39 -5.59 22.23 20.49
CA PHE A 39 -4.86 20.97 20.65
C PHE A 39 -3.36 21.13 20.47
N LEU A 40 -2.90 21.80 19.42
CA LEU A 40 -1.46 21.85 19.11
C LEU A 40 -0.70 22.85 19.99
N ASP A 41 -1.32 23.98 20.34
CA ASP A 41 -0.74 25.00 21.23
C ASP A 41 -0.85 24.64 22.73
N ARG A 42 -1.78 23.74 23.08
CA ARG A 42 -2.20 23.56 24.48
C ARG A 42 -2.00 22.16 25.05
N ILE A 43 -1.85 21.14 24.21
CA ILE A 43 -1.68 19.77 24.67
C ILE A 43 -0.23 19.37 24.40
N PRO A 44 0.59 19.19 25.45
CA PRO A 44 1.99 18.82 25.28
C PRO A 44 2.10 17.42 24.68
N SER A 45 3.05 17.25 23.76
CA SER A 45 3.39 15.92 23.23
C SER A 45 4.12 15.10 24.31
N ARG A 46 3.50 14.02 24.79
CA ARG A 46 4.12 13.12 25.79
C ARG A 46 4.70 11.84 25.21
N PHE A 47 4.10 11.33 24.15
CA PHE A 47 4.50 10.07 23.53
C PHE A 47 4.28 10.10 22.01
N ARG A 48 5.04 9.27 21.30
CA ARG A 48 4.80 8.93 19.90
C ARG A 48 4.65 7.43 19.75
N ILE A 49 3.63 7.00 19.02
CA ILE A 49 3.41 5.59 18.70
C ILE A 49 3.73 5.40 17.23
N LEU A 50 4.71 4.54 16.91
CA LEU A 50 5.06 4.17 15.54
C LEU A 50 5.07 2.65 15.41
N GLY A 51 4.07 2.12 14.72
CA GLY A 51 3.83 0.68 14.63
C GLY A 51 3.68 0.07 16.02
N GLU A 52 4.50 -0.92 16.34
CA GLU A 52 4.49 -1.61 17.64
C GLU A 52 5.41 -0.98 18.70
N THR A 53 5.95 0.21 18.42
CA THR A 53 6.88 0.90 19.33
C THR A 53 6.25 2.16 19.92
N LEU A 54 6.31 2.26 21.25
CA LEU A 54 6.03 3.48 21.99
C LEU A 54 7.34 4.23 22.26
N TYR A 55 7.39 5.50 21.88
CA TYR A 55 8.46 6.42 22.19
C TYR A 55 7.99 7.40 23.25
N LEU A 56 8.63 7.38 24.42
CA LEU A 56 8.42 8.36 25.47
C LEU A 56 9.32 9.57 25.20
N LEU A 57 8.71 10.74 25.13
CA LEU A 57 9.39 11.98 24.80
C LEU A 57 10.08 12.56 26.05
N TYR A 58 11.31 13.03 25.89
CA TYR A 58 12.08 13.71 26.95
C TYR A 58 12.88 14.89 26.39
N GLU A 59 13.26 15.83 27.24
CA GLU A 59 14.02 17.04 26.92
C GLU A 59 15.52 16.73 26.92
N GLY A 60 16.06 16.25 25.80
CA GLY A 60 17.47 15.89 25.72
C GLY A 60 18.42 17.06 26.02
N TYR A 61 17.99 18.30 25.79
CA TYR A 61 18.78 19.50 26.14
C TYR A 61 18.93 19.73 27.65
N ASN A 62 18.08 19.13 28.49
CA ASN A 62 18.20 19.16 29.94
C ASN A 62 19.08 18.03 30.50
N SER A 63 19.33 16.98 29.71
CA SER A 63 20.02 15.76 30.17
C SER A 63 21.47 15.96 30.63
N GLU A 64 22.14 17.05 30.23
CA GLU A 64 23.47 17.42 30.74
C GLU A 64 23.43 17.92 32.20
N PHE A 65 22.27 18.41 32.66
CA PHE A 65 22.07 19.02 33.97
C PHE A 65 21.23 18.15 34.90
N GLU A 66 20.18 17.51 34.37
CA GLU A 66 19.25 16.66 35.12
C GLU A 66 18.62 15.61 34.19
N ASP A 67 18.50 14.37 34.67
CA ASP A 67 17.77 13.32 33.94
C ASP A 67 16.27 13.50 34.15
N ASP A 68 15.59 14.07 33.14
CA ASP A 68 14.16 14.37 33.14
C ASP A 68 13.30 13.20 32.65
N ARG A 69 13.91 12.06 32.30
CA ARG A 69 13.19 10.88 31.84
C ARG A 69 12.32 10.29 32.94
N ASP A 70 11.04 10.11 32.64
CA ASP A 70 10.10 9.44 33.55
C ASP A 70 10.30 7.91 33.54
N HIS A 71 11.28 7.45 34.29
CA HIS A 71 11.59 6.02 34.43
C HIS A 71 10.44 5.22 35.04
N VAL A 72 9.50 5.86 35.76
CA VAL A 72 8.32 5.19 36.31
C VAL A 72 7.37 4.86 35.16
N GLU A 73 6.98 5.88 34.37
CA GLU A 73 6.12 5.72 33.20
C GLU A 73 6.73 4.74 32.18
N TYR A 74 8.05 4.80 31.95
CA TYR A 74 8.75 3.84 31.10
C TYR A 74 8.58 2.39 31.57
N ASN A 75 8.77 2.14 32.87
CA ASN A 75 8.65 0.79 33.42
C ASN A 75 7.18 0.31 33.43
N GLU A 76 6.22 1.19 33.65
CA GLU A 76 4.79 0.88 33.56
C GLU A 76 4.42 0.42 32.15
N TRP A 77 4.77 1.21 31.13
CA TRP A 77 4.50 0.84 29.73
C TRP A 77 5.22 -0.43 29.33
N LYS A 78 6.48 -0.61 29.73
CA LYS A 78 7.22 -1.83 29.45
C LYS A 78 6.60 -3.07 30.10
N THR A 79 6.01 -2.92 31.29
CA THR A 79 5.36 -4.03 32.02
C THR A 79 3.96 -4.33 31.48
N SER A 80 3.30 -3.35 30.85
CA SER A 80 1.95 -3.50 30.29
C SER A 80 1.85 -4.55 29.17
N ASN A 81 2.95 -4.82 28.45
CA ASN A 81 3.01 -5.64 27.24
C ASN A 81 2.02 -5.21 26.13
N ILE A 82 1.57 -3.94 26.14
CA ILE A 82 0.72 -3.37 25.09
C ILE A 82 1.54 -3.14 23.81
N PHE A 83 2.80 -2.71 23.96
CA PHE A 83 3.72 -2.44 22.87
C PHE A 83 4.87 -3.46 22.88
N SER A 84 5.29 -3.91 21.70
CA SER A 84 6.44 -4.80 21.53
C SER A 84 7.73 -4.13 22.00
N PHE A 85 7.83 -2.81 21.82
CA PHE A 85 8.98 -2.01 22.22
C PHE A 85 8.55 -0.71 22.90
N VAL A 86 9.30 -0.33 23.94
CA VAL A 86 9.21 0.98 24.59
C VAL A 86 10.59 1.60 24.55
N GLN A 87 10.70 2.82 24.01
CA GLN A 87 11.96 3.52 23.79
C GLN A 87 11.87 4.98 24.22
N TRP A 88 13.02 5.62 24.37
CA TRP A 88 13.13 7.06 24.59
C TRP A 88 13.32 7.77 23.25
N GLU A 89 12.65 8.91 23.08
CA GLU A 89 12.91 9.85 21.98
C GLU A 89 13.16 11.25 22.55
N ASP A 90 14.27 11.86 22.15
CA ASP A 90 14.54 13.27 22.44
C ASP A 90 13.65 14.14 21.55
N PHE A 91 12.77 14.97 22.13
CA PHE A 91 11.97 15.91 21.33
C PHE A 91 12.72 17.20 20.99
N GLY A 92 13.93 17.39 21.54
CA GLY A 92 14.80 18.53 21.27
C GLY A 92 14.19 19.83 21.76
N ILE A 93 14.27 20.89 20.94
CA ILE A 93 13.70 22.20 21.26
C ILE A 93 12.28 22.39 20.69
N ARG A 94 11.66 21.35 20.13
CA ARG A 94 10.32 21.44 19.52
C ARG A 94 9.31 21.90 20.57
N GLU A 95 8.23 22.58 20.20
CA GLU A 95 7.18 23.03 21.17
C GLU A 95 7.70 23.97 22.29
N THR A 96 8.95 24.45 22.20
CA THR A 96 9.50 25.46 23.11
C THR A 96 9.48 26.83 22.47
N ILE A 97 9.75 27.88 23.26
CA ILE A 97 9.94 29.25 22.74
C ILE A 97 11.07 29.37 21.71
N PHE A 98 11.94 28.36 21.60
CA PHE A 98 13.03 28.30 20.64
C PHE A 98 12.67 27.55 19.35
N ASP A 99 11.46 26.97 19.25
CA ASP A 99 10.99 26.34 18.03
C ASP A 99 10.43 27.39 17.05
N PRO A 100 11.14 27.74 15.97
CA PRO A 100 10.64 28.72 15.01
C PRO A 100 9.52 28.14 14.13
N TYR A 101 9.22 26.85 14.23
CA TYR A 101 8.19 26.14 13.47
C TYR A 101 6.93 25.87 14.28
N ASP A 102 6.95 26.13 15.59
CA ASP A 102 5.74 26.05 16.42
C ASP A 102 4.89 27.31 16.25
N ASN A 103 4.27 27.43 15.08
CA ASN A 103 3.36 28.52 14.78
C ASN A 103 2.32 28.11 13.74
N MET A 104 1.18 28.80 13.78
CA MET A 104 0.04 28.56 12.89
C MET A 104 0.42 28.53 11.40
N ARG A 105 1.39 29.35 10.96
CA ARG A 105 1.80 29.38 9.55
C ARG A 105 2.47 28.07 9.14
N HIS A 106 3.36 27.53 9.96
CA HIS A 106 4.01 26.25 9.68
C HIS A 106 3.02 25.09 9.68
N PHE A 107 2.13 25.02 10.68
CA PHE A 107 1.09 23.98 10.73
C PHE A 107 0.12 24.06 9.56
N ARG A 108 -0.26 25.27 9.11
CA ARG A 108 -1.06 25.40 7.89
C ARG A 108 -0.34 24.84 6.67
N ILE A 109 0.95 25.15 6.48
CA ILE A 109 1.75 24.58 5.38
C ILE A 109 1.79 23.05 5.49
N LEU A 110 1.93 22.50 6.69
CA LEU A 110 1.92 21.05 6.90
C LEU A 110 0.59 20.43 6.44
N GLY A 111 -0.54 21.03 6.81
CA GLY A 111 -1.87 20.58 6.37
C GLY A 111 -2.07 20.73 4.85
N GLU A 112 -1.65 21.84 4.26
CA GLU A 112 -1.70 22.05 2.81
C GLU A 112 -0.86 21.01 2.05
N VAL A 113 0.35 20.71 2.52
CA VAL A 113 1.21 19.68 1.92
C VAL A 113 0.56 18.31 2.02
N ASP A 114 0.00 17.94 3.18
CA ASP A 114 -0.70 16.67 3.38
C ASP A 114 -1.86 16.51 2.38
N GLU A 115 -2.72 17.51 2.26
CA GLU A 115 -3.84 17.50 1.32
C GLU A 115 -3.40 17.41 -0.15
N LEU A 116 -2.39 18.19 -0.55
CA LEU A 116 -1.86 18.20 -1.91
C LEU A 116 -1.25 16.85 -2.27
N VAL A 117 -0.44 16.28 -1.38
CA VAL A 117 0.19 14.97 -1.58
C VAL A 117 -0.90 13.89 -1.67
N HIS A 118 -1.84 13.87 -0.72
CA HIS A 118 -2.93 12.90 -0.72
C HIS A 118 -3.75 12.96 -2.02
N SER A 119 -4.11 14.17 -2.46
CA SER A 119 -4.88 14.38 -3.69
C SER A 119 -4.15 13.85 -4.93
N GLN A 120 -2.84 14.14 -5.05
CA GLN A 120 -2.04 13.69 -6.19
C GLN A 120 -1.93 12.17 -6.25
N PHE A 121 -1.61 11.53 -5.13
CA PHE A 121 -1.51 10.08 -5.08
C PHE A 121 -2.87 9.39 -5.28
N SER A 122 -3.95 9.92 -4.69
CA SER A 122 -5.30 9.39 -4.88
C SER A 122 -5.70 9.41 -6.35
N SER A 123 -5.44 10.52 -7.06
CA SER A 123 -5.71 10.64 -8.49
C SER A 123 -4.92 9.62 -9.31
N ALA A 124 -3.61 9.49 -9.06
CA ALA A 124 -2.77 8.51 -9.74
C ALA A 124 -3.23 7.07 -9.51
N VAL A 125 -3.62 6.72 -8.28
CA VAL A 125 -4.15 5.39 -7.93
C VAL A 125 -5.49 5.15 -8.62
N SER A 126 -6.44 6.10 -8.57
CA SER A 126 -7.73 5.95 -9.25
C SER A 126 -7.59 5.75 -10.75
N GLN A 127 -6.73 6.52 -11.41
CA GLN A 127 -6.44 6.35 -12.84
C GLN A 127 -5.81 4.99 -13.16
N THR A 128 -4.87 4.55 -12.33
CA THR A 128 -4.23 3.24 -12.45
C THR A 128 -5.26 2.12 -12.34
N LEU A 129 -6.13 2.15 -11.32
CA LEU A 129 -7.16 1.13 -11.10
C LEU A 129 -8.18 1.06 -12.23
N MET A 130 -8.60 2.22 -12.74
CA MET A 130 -9.51 2.28 -13.89
C MET A 130 -8.86 1.62 -15.11
N ARG A 131 -7.63 2.00 -15.44
CA ARG A 131 -6.92 1.46 -16.60
C ARG A 131 -6.55 -0.02 -16.44
N CYS A 132 -6.23 -0.48 -15.22
CA CYS A 132 -6.08 -1.91 -14.92
C CYS A 132 -7.37 -2.66 -15.23
N SER A 133 -8.51 -2.12 -14.81
CA SER A 133 -9.83 -2.75 -15.02
C SER A 133 -10.22 -2.79 -16.50
N ASP A 134 -9.92 -1.72 -17.24
CA ASP A 134 -10.14 -1.65 -18.70
C ASP A 134 -9.22 -2.61 -19.46
N LEU A 135 -7.99 -2.81 -18.96
CA LEU A 135 -7.01 -3.71 -19.56
C LEU A 135 -7.38 -5.17 -19.35
N ASP A 136 -7.63 -5.56 -18.10
CA ASP A 136 -8.13 -6.87 -17.72
C ASP A 136 -8.68 -6.83 -16.29
N PRO A 137 -9.97 -7.13 -16.06
CA PRO A 137 -10.57 -7.08 -14.71
C PRO A 137 -9.88 -8.01 -13.70
N ASN A 138 -9.17 -9.06 -14.14
CA ASN A 138 -8.40 -9.92 -13.26
C ASN A 138 -7.19 -9.21 -12.63
N LEU A 139 -6.68 -8.13 -13.23
CA LEU A 139 -5.62 -7.32 -12.61
C LEU A 139 -6.13 -6.69 -11.32
N THR A 140 -7.29 -6.04 -11.36
CA THR A 140 -7.90 -5.41 -10.18
C THR A 140 -8.23 -6.44 -9.11
N GLN A 141 -8.70 -7.64 -9.49
CA GLN A 141 -8.91 -8.73 -8.53
C GLN A 141 -7.62 -9.19 -7.83
N ARG A 142 -6.52 -9.34 -8.58
CA ARG A 142 -5.23 -9.74 -8.01
C ARG A 142 -4.63 -8.66 -7.12
N LEU A 143 -4.77 -7.39 -7.49
CA LEU A 143 -4.34 -6.26 -6.65
C LEU A 143 -5.17 -6.17 -5.37
N HIS A 144 -6.49 -6.33 -5.47
CA HIS A 144 -7.36 -6.41 -4.29
C HIS A 144 -6.96 -7.56 -3.37
N ALA A 145 -6.66 -8.75 -3.91
CA ALA A 145 -6.21 -9.89 -3.11
C ALA A 145 -4.88 -9.60 -2.39
N ALA A 146 -3.93 -8.93 -3.05
CA ALA A 146 -2.66 -8.54 -2.45
C ALA A 146 -2.84 -7.54 -1.31
N ILE A 147 -3.59 -6.45 -1.56
CA ILE A 147 -3.86 -5.40 -0.56
C ILE A 147 -4.67 -6.00 0.60
N LYS A 148 -5.72 -6.78 0.32
CA LYS A 148 -6.56 -7.34 1.37
C LYS A 148 -5.78 -8.28 2.28
N ALA A 149 -4.94 -9.15 1.71
CA ALA A 149 -4.08 -10.05 2.49
C ALA A 149 -3.08 -9.27 3.37
N PHE A 150 -2.57 -8.15 2.88
CA PHE A 150 -1.71 -7.26 3.68
C PHE A 150 -2.51 -6.52 4.76
N GLU A 151 -3.65 -5.92 4.46
CA GLU A 151 -4.42 -5.13 5.44
C GLU A 151 -4.99 -5.98 6.58
N THR A 152 -5.27 -7.26 6.34
CA THR A 152 -5.81 -8.17 7.35
C THR A 152 -4.81 -9.24 7.78
N HIS A 153 -3.51 -8.97 7.61
CA HIS A 153 -2.50 -9.93 8.04
C HIS A 153 -2.53 -10.09 9.57
N GLU A 154 -2.56 -11.33 10.03
CA GLU A 154 -2.31 -11.68 11.44
C GLU A 154 -1.03 -12.51 11.55
N THR A 155 -0.60 -13.09 10.44
CA THR A 155 0.49 -14.05 10.36
C THR A 155 1.48 -13.71 9.26
N VAL A 156 2.66 -14.31 9.31
CA VAL A 156 3.68 -14.16 8.27
C VAL A 156 3.26 -14.88 6.98
N GLU A 157 2.46 -15.94 7.11
CA GLU A 157 1.83 -16.63 5.99
C GLU A 157 0.92 -15.69 5.19
N ASP A 158 0.19 -14.78 5.84
CA ASP A 158 -0.62 -13.76 5.17
C ASP A 158 0.25 -12.77 4.39
N LEU A 159 1.39 -12.36 4.97
CA LEU A 159 2.39 -11.50 4.31
C LEU A 159 3.04 -12.18 3.09
N ALA A 160 3.32 -13.49 3.19
CA ALA A 160 3.79 -14.29 2.07
C ALA A 160 2.71 -14.40 0.97
N HIS A 161 1.44 -14.56 1.35
CA HIS A 161 0.32 -14.59 0.42
C HIS A 161 0.13 -13.24 -0.31
N ALA A 162 0.30 -12.12 0.40
CA ALA A 162 0.31 -10.78 -0.20
C ALA A 162 1.44 -10.62 -1.23
N SER A 163 2.64 -11.07 -0.90
CA SER A 163 3.82 -11.04 -1.79
C SER A 163 3.62 -11.90 -3.05
N LEU A 164 3.10 -13.12 -2.89
CA LEU A 164 2.76 -14.00 -4.01
C LEU A 164 1.67 -13.39 -4.91
N SER A 165 0.71 -12.69 -4.31
CA SER A 165 -0.34 -11.99 -5.06
C SER A 165 0.22 -10.81 -5.87
N CYS A 166 1.21 -10.08 -5.35
CA CYS A 166 1.95 -9.04 -6.09
C CYS A 166 2.69 -9.63 -7.30
N ARG A 167 3.35 -10.78 -7.13
CA ARG A 167 4.00 -11.50 -8.23
C ARG A 167 3.00 -11.87 -9.33
N ARG A 168 1.91 -12.53 -8.94
CA ARG A 168 0.84 -12.96 -9.84
C ARG A 168 0.20 -11.79 -10.58
N PHE A 169 0.04 -10.65 -9.91
CA PHE A 169 -0.39 -9.41 -10.55
C PHE A 169 0.62 -8.96 -11.63
N THR A 170 1.91 -8.94 -11.30
CA THR A 170 2.97 -8.49 -12.21
C THR A 170 3.11 -9.40 -13.43
N GLU A 171 3.00 -10.72 -13.24
CA GLU A 171 2.95 -11.70 -14.34
C GLU A 171 1.74 -11.45 -15.25
N LYS A 172 0.56 -11.23 -14.66
CA LYS A 172 -0.65 -10.93 -15.44
C LYS A 172 -0.55 -9.59 -16.17
N LEU A 173 0.03 -8.57 -15.55
CA LEU A 173 0.26 -7.27 -16.19
C LEU A 173 1.18 -7.44 -17.41
N ALA A 174 2.24 -8.24 -17.26
CA ALA A 174 3.12 -8.59 -18.37
C ALA A 174 2.36 -9.34 -19.48
N ASP A 175 1.49 -10.29 -19.15
CA ASP A 175 0.67 -11.01 -20.14
C ASP A 175 -0.22 -10.06 -20.96
N CYS A 176 -0.81 -9.05 -20.29
CA CYS A 176 -1.69 -8.07 -20.93
C CYS A 176 -0.93 -7.03 -21.78
N LEU A 177 0.25 -6.60 -21.35
CA LEU A 177 1.04 -5.57 -22.04
C LEU A 177 1.96 -6.16 -23.12
N TYR A 178 2.49 -7.35 -22.88
CA TYR A 178 3.44 -8.03 -23.74
C TYR A 178 3.29 -9.56 -23.60
N PRO A 179 2.36 -10.16 -24.37
CA PRO A 179 2.08 -11.59 -24.31
C PRO A 179 3.34 -12.45 -24.50
N PRO A 180 3.39 -13.65 -23.89
CA PRO A 180 4.53 -14.56 -24.03
C PRO A 180 4.77 -14.94 -25.48
N ARG A 181 6.04 -15.09 -25.86
CA ARG A 181 6.49 -15.49 -27.20
C ARG A 181 7.62 -16.51 -27.08
N ASP A 182 7.66 -17.45 -28.03
CA ASP A 182 8.75 -18.44 -28.10
C ASP A 182 10.06 -17.84 -28.60
N GLU A 183 9.97 -16.78 -29.41
CA GLU A 183 11.11 -16.08 -29.96
C GLU A 183 11.83 -15.21 -28.93
N LYS A 184 13.15 -15.06 -29.11
CA LYS A 184 13.94 -14.15 -28.28
C LYS A 184 13.74 -12.71 -28.74
N VAL A 185 13.36 -11.83 -27.82
CA VAL A 185 13.28 -10.38 -28.07
C VAL A 185 14.61 -9.77 -27.66
N LYS A 186 15.34 -9.19 -28.63
CA LYS A 186 16.68 -8.58 -28.42
C LYS A 186 17.64 -9.52 -27.65
N GLY A 187 17.61 -10.80 -27.99
CA GLY A 187 18.47 -11.83 -27.37
C GLY A 187 17.99 -12.37 -26.02
N ARG A 188 16.91 -11.83 -25.44
CA ARG A 188 16.33 -12.28 -24.17
C ARG A 188 15.14 -13.21 -24.40
N LYS A 189 14.95 -14.22 -23.56
CA LYS A 189 13.74 -15.05 -23.55
C LYS A 189 12.54 -14.21 -23.10
N ALA A 190 11.41 -14.36 -23.79
CA ALA A 190 10.17 -13.64 -23.53
C ALA A 190 9.00 -14.62 -23.34
N GLY A 191 9.24 -15.77 -22.68
CA GLY A 191 8.23 -16.77 -22.38
C GLY A 191 7.36 -16.40 -21.18
N GLN A 192 6.48 -17.32 -20.78
CA GLN A 192 5.54 -17.10 -19.67
C GLN A 192 6.25 -16.76 -18.36
N ALA A 193 7.32 -17.49 -18.03
CA ALA A 193 8.09 -17.30 -16.80
C ALA A 193 8.91 -16.00 -16.79
N GLU A 194 9.28 -15.48 -17.96
CA GLU A 194 10.14 -14.30 -18.11
C GLU A 194 9.37 -12.97 -18.11
N TYR A 195 8.41 -12.80 -17.19
CA TYR A 195 7.57 -11.60 -17.10
C TYR A 195 8.38 -10.29 -17.05
N ARG A 196 9.53 -10.26 -16.36
CA ARG A 196 10.42 -9.08 -16.31
C ARG A 196 10.98 -8.71 -17.68
N ASN A 197 11.45 -9.69 -18.44
CA ASN A 197 11.99 -9.45 -19.77
C ASN A 197 10.89 -8.94 -20.72
N ARG A 198 9.66 -9.43 -20.55
CA ARG A 198 8.49 -8.98 -21.31
C ARG A 198 8.14 -7.53 -20.99
N LEU A 199 8.15 -7.14 -19.71
CA LEU A 199 7.97 -5.73 -19.31
C LEU A 199 9.12 -4.83 -19.78
N TRP A 200 10.37 -5.31 -19.78
CA TRP A 200 11.48 -4.58 -20.37
C TRP A 200 11.27 -4.36 -21.88
N ALA A 201 10.93 -5.42 -22.62
CA ALA A 201 10.65 -5.30 -24.05
C ALA A 201 9.52 -4.30 -24.33
N TYR A 202 8.45 -4.35 -23.53
CA TYR A 202 7.35 -3.38 -23.62
C TYR A 202 7.83 -1.94 -23.43
N ILE A 203 8.61 -1.65 -22.40
CA ILE A 203 9.18 -0.31 -22.17
C ILE A 203 10.07 0.11 -23.35
N GLU A 204 10.96 -0.77 -23.80
CA GLU A 204 11.90 -0.46 -24.87
C GLU A 204 11.22 -0.22 -26.23
N GLU A 205 10.02 -0.76 -26.46
CA GLU A 205 9.23 -0.55 -27.68
C GLU A 205 8.32 0.69 -27.61
N ASN A 206 7.94 1.13 -26.40
CA ASN A 206 6.97 2.23 -26.21
C ASN A 206 7.60 3.54 -25.71
N VAL A 207 8.89 3.55 -25.38
CA VAL A 207 9.61 4.74 -24.87
C VAL A 207 10.77 5.12 -25.78
N THR A 208 10.75 6.35 -26.28
CA THR A 208 11.81 6.91 -27.15
C THR A 208 12.92 7.60 -26.37
N SER A 209 12.62 8.17 -25.20
CA SER A 209 13.59 8.87 -24.35
C SER A 209 14.46 7.88 -23.58
N ASN A 210 15.77 7.88 -23.85
CA ASN A 210 16.74 7.02 -23.15
C ASN A 210 16.71 7.21 -21.63
N THR A 211 16.53 8.44 -21.16
CA THR A 211 16.47 8.75 -19.72
C THR A 211 15.22 8.14 -19.07
N THR A 212 14.06 8.33 -19.70
CA THR A 212 12.79 7.77 -19.22
C THR A 212 12.84 6.25 -19.25
N GLN A 213 13.33 5.68 -20.35
CA GLN A 213 13.51 4.25 -20.50
C GLN A 213 14.40 3.68 -19.39
N GLY A 214 15.54 4.31 -19.09
CA GLY A 214 16.44 3.89 -18.02
C GLY A 214 15.76 3.89 -16.64
N LEU A 215 14.98 4.92 -16.33
CA LEU A 215 14.20 5.01 -15.09
C LEU A 215 13.18 3.88 -14.98
N LEU A 216 12.37 3.65 -16.02
CA LEU A 216 11.32 2.63 -16.00
C LEU A 216 11.91 1.21 -15.90
N LEU A 217 13.01 0.95 -16.62
CA LEU A 217 13.71 -0.33 -16.54
C LEU A 217 14.28 -0.58 -15.14
N ALA A 218 14.80 0.47 -14.47
CA ALA A 218 15.28 0.38 -13.10
C ALA A 218 14.13 0.04 -12.13
N ASN A 219 12.97 0.69 -12.26
CA ASN A 219 11.80 0.43 -11.43
C ASN A 219 11.29 -1.02 -11.57
N VAL A 220 11.15 -1.52 -12.81
CA VAL A 220 10.77 -2.93 -13.06
C VAL A 220 11.80 -3.91 -12.49
N THR A 221 13.09 -3.58 -12.60
CA THR A 221 14.17 -4.42 -12.06
C THR A 221 14.13 -4.47 -10.54
N ASP A 222 13.94 -3.34 -9.88
CA ASP A 222 13.85 -3.25 -8.42
C ASP A 222 12.63 -4.01 -7.88
N LEU A 223 11.45 -3.78 -8.47
CA LEU A 223 10.23 -4.52 -8.12
C LEU A 223 10.44 -6.04 -8.24
N GLY A 224 11.02 -6.47 -9.36
CA GLY A 224 11.33 -7.87 -9.61
C GLY A 224 12.25 -8.49 -8.56
N LYS A 225 13.29 -7.76 -8.14
CA LYS A 225 14.21 -8.21 -7.08
C LYS A 225 13.53 -8.31 -5.73
N ARG A 226 12.65 -7.37 -5.39
CA ARG A 226 11.86 -7.39 -4.13
C ARG A 226 10.95 -8.61 -4.09
N ILE A 227 10.22 -8.88 -5.17
CA ILE A 227 9.36 -10.06 -5.31
C ILE A 227 10.19 -11.34 -5.11
N ASP A 228 11.29 -11.49 -5.86
CA ASP A 228 12.13 -12.69 -5.77
C ASP A 228 12.71 -12.89 -4.36
N LYS A 229 13.08 -11.79 -3.68
CA LYS A 229 13.61 -11.83 -2.31
C LYS A 229 12.55 -12.29 -1.31
N LEU A 230 11.34 -11.75 -1.37
CA LEU A 230 10.25 -12.14 -0.46
C LEU A 230 9.75 -13.56 -0.74
N ASP A 231 9.67 -13.96 -2.00
CA ASP A 231 9.37 -15.34 -2.39
C ASP A 231 10.42 -16.32 -1.83
N GLN A 232 11.71 -15.96 -1.88
CA GLN A 232 12.78 -16.79 -1.31
C GLN A 232 12.70 -16.92 0.20
N LEU A 233 12.37 -15.84 0.92
CA LEU A 233 12.20 -15.87 2.38
C LEU A 233 10.99 -16.75 2.75
N SER A 234 9.89 -16.63 2.02
CA SER A 234 8.67 -17.43 2.23
C SER A 234 8.90 -18.93 2.04
N ASN A 235 9.65 -19.32 1.00
CA ASN A 235 9.85 -20.72 0.63
C ASN A 235 10.88 -21.47 1.50
N LYS A 236 11.74 -20.76 2.24
CA LYS A 236 12.77 -21.39 3.09
C LYS A 236 12.26 -21.78 4.49
N GLY A 237 10.98 -21.55 4.79
CA GLY A 237 10.43 -21.80 6.13
C GLY A 237 11.01 -20.87 7.20
N VAL A 238 11.77 -19.84 6.79
CA VAL A 238 12.33 -18.81 7.69
C VAL A 238 11.28 -17.71 7.84
N HIS A 239 10.10 -18.11 8.33
CA HIS A 239 8.94 -17.25 8.49
C HIS A 239 9.19 -16.10 9.48
N SER A 240 10.32 -16.07 10.19
CA SER A 240 10.71 -14.95 11.06
C SER A 240 11.16 -13.67 10.33
N ASP A 241 11.44 -13.73 9.02
CA ASP A 241 12.21 -12.68 8.35
C ASP A 241 11.38 -11.74 7.45
N ILE A 242 10.09 -11.99 7.24
CA ILE A 242 9.24 -11.11 6.42
C ILE A 242 8.55 -10.09 7.33
N SER A 243 8.96 -8.83 7.26
CA SER A 243 8.31 -7.76 8.01
C SER A 243 7.12 -7.17 7.23
N PRO A 244 6.07 -6.67 7.93
CA PRO A 244 5.00 -5.90 7.29
C PRO A 244 5.55 -4.71 6.49
N SER A 245 6.62 -4.08 6.96
CA SER A 245 7.25 -2.96 6.28
C SER A 245 7.84 -3.34 4.91
N ASP A 246 8.32 -4.57 4.74
CA ASP A 246 8.86 -5.04 3.47
C ASP A 246 7.76 -5.26 2.43
N VAL A 247 6.64 -5.87 2.86
CA VAL A 247 5.46 -6.08 2.01
C VAL A 247 4.80 -4.75 1.65
N SER A 248 4.71 -3.81 2.60
CA SER A 248 4.22 -2.45 2.35
C SER A 248 5.03 -1.74 1.27
N ARG A 249 6.37 -1.79 1.35
CA ARG A 249 7.27 -1.24 0.31
C ARG A 249 7.10 -1.94 -1.04
N LEU A 250 6.87 -3.26 -1.03
CA LEU A 250 6.56 -4.01 -2.26
C LEU A 250 5.26 -3.52 -2.90
N LEU A 251 4.18 -3.37 -2.14
CA LEU A 251 2.89 -2.86 -2.62
C LEU A 251 3.00 -1.45 -3.20
N LEU A 252 3.71 -0.55 -2.52
CA LEU A 252 3.95 0.80 -3.04
C LEU A 252 4.75 0.77 -4.35
N SER A 253 5.81 -0.04 -4.41
CA SER A 253 6.61 -0.21 -5.63
C SER A 253 5.78 -0.80 -6.77
N LEU A 254 4.88 -1.74 -6.46
CA LEU A 254 3.96 -2.34 -7.43
C LEU A 254 3.05 -1.28 -8.04
N LEU A 255 2.45 -0.41 -7.23
CA LEU A 255 1.57 0.67 -7.70
C LEU A 255 2.32 1.66 -8.60
N VAL A 256 3.52 2.07 -8.22
CA VAL A 256 4.36 2.98 -9.02
C VAL A 256 4.71 2.35 -10.38
N VAL A 257 5.23 1.12 -10.39
CA VAL A 257 5.57 0.42 -11.63
C VAL A 257 4.33 0.19 -12.50
N THR A 258 3.19 -0.12 -11.89
CA THR A 258 1.93 -0.31 -12.62
C THR A 258 1.50 0.98 -13.29
N TYR A 259 1.52 2.11 -12.56
CA TYR A 259 1.21 3.42 -13.09
C TYR A 259 2.13 3.77 -14.27
N ASP A 260 3.45 3.58 -14.10
CA ASP A 260 4.46 3.84 -15.13
C ASP A 260 4.16 3.05 -16.41
N LEU A 261 3.96 1.74 -16.29
CA LEU A 261 3.74 0.84 -17.43
C LEU A 261 2.41 1.13 -18.14
N ILE A 262 1.34 1.28 -17.38
CA ILE A 262 0.00 1.49 -17.93
C ILE A 262 -0.14 2.88 -18.57
N SER A 263 0.64 3.86 -18.11
CA SER A 263 0.66 5.21 -18.70
C SER A 263 1.27 5.22 -20.12
N LEU A 264 2.12 4.24 -20.45
CA LEU A 264 2.65 4.07 -21.82
C LEU A 264 1.59 3.60 -22.82
N ARG A 265 0.50 2.99 -22.35
CA ARG A 265 -0.59 2.53 -23.21
C ARG A 265 -1.54 3.69 -23.53
N PRO A 266 -1.90 3.90 -24.81
CA PRO A 266 -2.93 4.88 -25.16
C PRO A 266 -4.29 4.46 -24.59
N PRO A 267 -5.11 5.42 -24.12
CA PRO A 267 -6.48 5.11 -23.68
C PRO A 267 -7.31 4.55 -24.84
N GLY A 268 -8.18 3.58 -24.55
CA GLY A 268 -9.07 2.97 -25.56
C GLY A 268 -8.41 1.93 -26.47
N GLY A 269 -7.34 1.27 -26.01
CA GLY A 269 -6.76 0.13 -26.72
C GLY A 269 -7.76 -1.03 -26.93
N PRO A 270 -7.42 -2.05 -27.72
CA PRO A 270 -8.33 -3.13 -28.08
C PRO A 270 -8.88 -3.83 -26.83
N PHE A 271 -10.19 -4.10 -26.85
CA PHE A 271 -10.90 -4.80 -25.77
C PHE A 271 -10.49 -6.27 -25.74
N ALA A 272 -10.04 -6.73 -24.57
CA ALA A 272 -9.70 -8.13 -24.35
C ALA A 272 -10.96 -8.93 -24.01
N TYR A 273 -11.30 -9.92 -24.82
CA TYR A 273 -12.47 -10.78 -24.61
C TYR A 273 -12.13 -11.99 -23.72
N GLU A 274 -10.86 -12.36 -23.62
CA GLU A 274 -10.34 -13.52 -22.88
C GLU A 274 -10.88 -13.59 -21.43
N PRO A 275 -10.94 -12.48 -20.65
CA PRO A 275 -11.48 -12.51 -19.29
C PRO A 275 -12.94 -12.94 -19.19
N TYR A 276 -13.70 -12.79 -20.29
CA TYR A 276 -15.14 -13.05 -20.34
C TYR A 276 -15.49 -14.39 -21.00
N GLU A 277 -14.53 -15.11 -21.56
CA GLU A 277 -14.75 -16.33 -22.34
C GLU A 277 -15.59 -17.37 -21.59
N THR A 278 -15.29 -17.60 -20.32
CA THR A 278 -16.02 -18.60 -19.51
C THR A 278 -17.47 -18.19 -19.29
N THR A 279 -17.74 -16.90 -19.05
CA THR A 279 -19.09 -16.37 -18.91
C THR A 279 -19.86 -16.42 -20.23
N ILE A 280 -19.21 -16.06 -21.35
CA ILE A 280 -19.80 -16.14 -22.69
C ILE A 280 -20.14 -17.60 -23.03
N TYR A 281 -19.20 -18.52 -22.81
CA TYR A 281 -19.37 -19.94 -23.10
C TYR A 281 -20.47 -20.58 -22.24
N SER A 282 -20.47 -20.31 -20.94
CA SER A 282 -21.50 -20.82 -20.03
C SER A 282 -22.89 -20.26 -20.36
N PHE A 283 -22.99 -18.99 -20.75
CA PHE A 283 -24.21 -18.38 -21.26
C PHE A 283 -24.70 -19.05 -22.54
N ALA A 284 -23.82 -19.23 -23.53
CA ALA A 284 -24.15 -19.91 -24.79
C ALA A 284 -24.64 -21.34 -24.57
N LYS A 285 -23.97 -22.10 -23.68
CA LYS A 285 -24.38 -23.46 -23.28
C LYS A 285 -25.76 -23.47 -22.64
N ARG A 286 -26.08 -22.48 -21.80
CA ARG A 286 -27.41 -22.33 -21.16
C ARG A 286 -28.51 -22.08 -22.20
N ILE A 287 -28.27 -21.22 -23.18
CA ILE A 287 -29.22 -20.97 -24.29
C ILE A 287 -29.48 -22.25 -25.09
N LYS A 288 -28.42 -22.99 -25.42
CA LYS A 288 -28.53 -24.23 -26.21
C LYS A 288 -29.41 -25.25 -25.48
N LYS A 289 -29.17 -25.46 -24.18
CA LYS A 289 -29.99 -26.35 -23.33
C LYS A 289 -31.46 -25.92 -23.25
N GLN A 290 -31.74 -24.62 -23.17
CA GLN A 290 -33.12 -24.12 -23.16
C GLN A 290 -33.85 -24.32 -24.49
N LYS A 291 -33.15 -24.21 -25.61
CA LYS A 291 -33.71 -24.52 -26.94
C LYS A 291 -34.01 -26.01 -27.08
N GLU A 292 -33.12 -26.87 -26.63
CA GLU A 292 -33.29 -28.34 -26.64
C GLU A 292 -34.49 -28.79 -25.78
N CYS A 293 -34.70 -28.19 -24.59
CA CYS A 293 -35.88 -28.46 -23.76
C CYS A 293 -37.20 -27.95 -24.36
N ARG A 294 -37.18 -26.91 -25.21
CA ARG A 294 -38.39 -26.39 -25.88
C ARG A 294 -38.75 -27.16 -27.16
N SER A 295 -37.86 -28.00 -27.67
CA SER A 295 -38.05 -28.80 -28.88
C SER A 295 -38.45 -30.26 -28.61
N GLN A 296 -38.61 -30.68 -27.36
CA GLN A 296 -39.25 -31.96 -27.06
C GLN A 296 -40.78 -31.79 -27.21
N PRO A 297 -41.43 -32.52 -28.14
CA PRO A 297 -42.88 -32.47 -28.26
C PRO A 297 -43.52 -33.01 -26.98
N GLU A 298 -44.60 -32.37 -26.54
CA GLU A 298 -45.53 -32.99 -25.60
C GLU A 298 -46.08 -34.25 -26.28
N GLU A 299 -45.55 -35.42 -25.89
CA GLU A 299 -46.18 -36.70 -26.21
C GLU A 299 -47.51 -36.74 -25.45
N GLY A 300 -48.60 -36.53 -26.20
CA GLY A 300 -49.99 -36.74 -25.76
C GLY A 300 -50.44 -38.19 -25.88
#